data_AF-A0A7S7QNV8-F1
#
_entry.id   AF-A0A7S7QNV8-F1
#
_cell.length_a   1.000
_cell.length_b   1.000
_cell.length_c   1.000
_cell.angle_alpha   90.00
_cell.angle_beta   90.00
_cell.angle_gamma   90.00
#
_symmetry.space_group_name_H-M   'P 1'
#
loop_
_entity.id
_entity.type
_entity.pdbx_description
1 polymer ?
#
loop_
_entity_poly.entity_id
_entity_poly.type
_entity_poly.pdbx_seq_one_letter_code
_entity_poly.pdbx_strand_id
1 'polypeptide(L)'
;MGDLWRERPMKRKRGTPRLQLAASGVEDMPVANTEERLRSLLATLEECEAVLLDRANAETARLLSLAILELRMELHKVTDSELKALCDMMASDEPRPAVRRFPPYLKLVK
;
A
#
# COMPACT_ATOMS: atom_id res chain seq x y z
N MET A 1 41.76 71.95 8.26
CA MET A 1 42.29 71.78 6.90
C MET A 1 42.34 70.29 6.63
N GLY A 2 41.51 69.81 5.70
CA GLY A 2 41.45 68.44 5.19
C GLY A 2 40.75 67.43 6.11
N ASP A 3 39.56 66.90 5.78
CA ASP A 3 39.31 65.87 4.75
C ASP A 3 39.93 64.52 5.16
N LEU A 4 39.33 63.35 4.99
CA LEU A 4 38.10 62.92 4.34
C LEU A 4 38.16 61.39 4.44
N TRP A 5 37.06 60.77 4.86
CA TRP A 5 36.79 59.35 4.69
C TRP A 5 37.31 58.81 3.36
N ARG A 6 38.13 57.75 3.38
CA ARG A 6 38.15 56.76 2.29
C ARG A 6 38.99 55.53 2.64
N GLU A 7 38.39 54.61 3.39
CA GLU A 7 38.72 53.21 3.18
C GLU A 7 38.29 52.84 1.76
N ARG A 8 39.28 52.49 0.92
CA ARG A 8 39.04 51.86 -0.37
C ARG A 8 39.19 50.34 -0.25
N PRO A 9 38.35 49.57 -0.96
CA PRO A 9 38.18 48.15 -0.76
C PRO A 9 39.17 47.33 -1.59
N MET A 10 39.54 46.12 -1.12
CA MET A 10 39.98 45.06 -2.02
C MET A 10 39.50 43.68 -1.58
N LYS A 11 38.66 43.11 -2.46
CA LYS A 11 38.20 41.73 -2.48
C LYS A 11 39.38 40.78 -2.70
N ARG A 12 39.44 39.67 -1.96
CA ARG A 12 39.93 38.40 -2.53
C ARG A 12 39.10 37.22 -2.01
N LYS A 13 38.45 36.57 -2.98
CA LYS A 13 37.81 35.26 -2.89
C LYS A 13 38.81 34.25 -2.33
N ARG A 14 38.47 33.56 -1.25
CA ARG A 14 39.03 32.25 -0.93
C ARG A 14 37.86 31.31 -0.73
N GLY A 15 37.62 30.51 -1.77
CA GLY A 15 36.78 29.33 -1.65
C GLY A 15 37.41 28.41 -0.61
N THR A 16 36.61 28.00 0.35
CA THR A 16 36.80 26.75 1.06
C THR A 16 35.75 25.80 0.52
N PRO A 17 36.16 24.60 0.05
CA PRO A 17 35.24 23.70 -0.60
C PRO A 17 34.21 23.29 0.43
N ARG A 18 32.94 23.57 0.12
CA ARG A 18 31.83 22.84 0.74
C ARG A 18 32.19 21.39 0.57
N LEU A 19 32.53 20.72 1.67
CA LEU A 19 32.55 19.28 1.74
C LEU A 19 31.13 18.85 1.39
N GLN A 20 30.90 18.63 0.10
CA GLN A 20 29.79 17.84 -0.35
C GLN A 20 30.13 16.47 0.19
N LEU A 21 29.57 16.19 1.37
CA LEU A 21 29.26 14.83 1.77
C LEU A 21 28.56 14.24 0.55
N ALA A 22 29.33 13.48 -0.23
CA ALA A 22 28.76 12.54 -1.16
C ALA A 22 27.92 11.63 -0.25
N ALA A 23 26.61 11.89 -0.23
CA ALA A 23 25.63 10.92 0.19
C ALA A 23 25.74 9.78 -0.82
N SER A 24 26.72 8.91 -0.54
CA SER A 24 26.83 7.58 -1.06
C SER A 24 25.68 6.77 -0.46
N GLY A 25 24.87 6.18 -1.32
CA GLY A 25 23.71 5.36 -0.97
C GLY A 25 22.43 6.17 -1.10
N VAL A 26 21.46 5.84 -1.94
CA VAL A 26 21.14 4.56 -2.55
C VAL A 26 20.38 4.91 -3.84
N GLU A 27 21.04 4.85 -5.00
CA GLU A 27 20.34 4.80 -6.30
C GLU A 27 19.87 3.37 -6.58
N ASP A 28 19.24 2.77 -5.57
CA ASP A 28 18.50 1.53 -5.75
C ASP A 28 17.11 1.69 -5.14
N MET A 29 16.13 1.50 -6.02
CA MET A 29 14.72 1.25 -5.72
C MET A 29 13.77 2.45 -5.43
N PRO A 30 13.46 3.28 -6.44
CA PRO A 30 12.13 3.91 -6.51
C PRO A 30 10.99 2.86 -6.44
N VAL A 31 11.25 1.62 -6.90
CA VAL A 31 10.30 0.49 -6.91
C VAL A 31 9.94 -0.02 -5.51
N ALA A 32 10.91 -0.11 -4.59
CA ALA A 32 10.66 -0.53 -3.21
C ALA A 32 9.81 0.49 -2.45
N ASN A 33 10.02 1.78 -2.72
CA ASN A 33 9.19 2.84 -2.15
C ASN A 33 7.75 2.74 -2.68
N THR A 34 7.56 2.49 -3.98
CA THR A 34 6.20 2.34 -4.54
C THR A 34 5.47 1.11 -4.01
N GLU A 35 6.16 -0.02 -3.87
CA GLU A 35 5.57 -1.25 -3.33
C GLU A 35 5.17 -1.09 -1.85
N GLU A 36 6.04 -0.48 -1.04
CA GLU A 36 5.75 -0.21 0.36
C GLU A 36 4.59 0.79 0.54
N ARG A 37 4.50 1.79 -0.34
CA ARG A 37 3.37 2.72 -0.37
C ARG A 37 2.07 2.03 -0.77
N LEU A 38 2.10 1.12 -1.73
CA LEU A 38 0.93 0.34 -2.14
C LEU A 38 0.47 -0.60 -1.03
N ARG A 39 1.40 -1.25 -0.30
CA ARG A 39 1.07 -2.04 0.89
C ARG A 39 0.45 -1.20 2.00
N SER A 40 1.00 -0.02 2.26
CA SER A 40 0.45 0.92 3.24
C SER A 40 -0.96 1.36 2.85
N LEU A 41 -1.18 1.69 1.57
CA LEU A 41 -2.51 2.05 1.06
C LEU A 41 -3.50 0.89 1.20
N LEU A 42 -3.08 -0.32 0.85
CA LEU A 42 -3.89 -1.53 0.97
C LEU A 42 -4.33 -1.76 2.43
N ALA A 43 -3.42 -1.62 3.40
CA ALA A 43 -3.76 -1.73 4.82
C ALA A 43 -4.82 -0.69 5.25
N THR A 44 -4.71 0.56 4.77
CA THR A 44 -5.72 1.59 5.09
C THR A 44 -7.09 1.30 4.46
N LEU A 45 -7.12 0.72 3.26
CA LEU A 45 -8.35 0.36 2.57
C LEU A 45 -9.06 -0.81 3.26
N GLU A 46 -8.30 -1.80 3.73
CA GLU A 46 -8.82 -2.93 4.51
C GLU A 46 -9.44 -2.48 5.83
N GLU A 47 -8.80 -1.54 6.53
CA GLU A 47 -9.35 -0.94 7.75
C GLU A 47 -10.66 -0.20 7.45
N CYS A 48 -10.70 0.58 6.36
CA CYS A 48 -11.91 1.28 5.94
C CYS A 48 -13.04 0.31 5.57
N GLU A 49 -12.74 -0.77 4.87
CA GLU A 49 -13.70 -1.82 4.51
C GLU A 49 -14.31 -2.45 5.76
N ALA A 50 -13.48 -2.80 6.75
CA ALA A 50 -13.95 -3.35 8.02
C ALA A 50 -14.95 -2.41 8.74
N VAL A 51 -14.66 -1.10 8.75
CA VAL A 51 -15.56 -0.09 9.34
C VAL A 51 -16.87 0.02 8.55
N LEU A 52 -16.84 -0.07 7.21
CA LEU A 52 -18.05 0.00 6.39
C LEU A 52 -18.93 -1.24 6.50
N LEU A 53 -18.32 -2.42 6.65
CA LEU A 53 -19.03 -3.67 6.91
C LEU A 53 -19.75 -3.61 8.26
N ASP A 54 -19.11 -3.08 9.30
CA ASP A 54 -19.72 -2.89 10.62
C ASP A 54 -20.90 -1.89 10.59
N ARG A 55 -20.79 -0.84 9.77
CA ARG A 55 -21.85 0.16 9.56
C ARG A 55 -22.97 -0.27 8.62
N ALA A 56 -22.98 -1.53 8.17
CA ALA A 56 -23.92 -2.09 7.20
C ALA A 56 -23.96 -1.34 5.85
N ASN A 57 -22.91 -0.60 5.49
CA ASN A 57 -22.79 0.04 4.19
C ASN A 57 -22.16 -0.93 3.18
N ALA A 58 -22.92 -1.98 2.85
CA ALA A 58 -22.46 -3.10 2.04
C ALA A 58 -22.06 -2.69 0.61
N GLU A 59 -22.71 -1.66 0.05
CA GLU A 59 -22.41 -1.19 -1.31
C GLU A 59 -21.04 -0.50 -1.38
N THR A 60 -20.76 0.38 -0.41
CA THR A 60 -19.46 1.07 -0.37
C THR A 60 -18.34 0.09 0.03
N ALA A 61 -18.63 -0.85 0.94
CA ALA A 61 -17.70 -1.93 1.27
C ALA A 61 -17.36 -2.77 0.04
N ARG A 62 -18.35 -3.11 -0.80
CA ARG A 62 -18.13 -3.86 -2.05
C ARG A 62 -17.25 -3.11 -3.05
N LEU A 63 -17.37 -1.79 -3.14
CA LEU A 63 -16.48 -0.97 -3.97
C LEU A 63 -15.03 -1.02 -3.45
N LEU A 64 -14.85 -0.97 -2.12
CA LEU A 64 -13.53 -1.15 -1.52
C LEU A 64 -12.98 -2.57 -1.75
N SER A 65 -13.81 -3.61 -1.65
CA SER A 65 -13.38 -4.99 -1.92
C SER A 65 -12.80 -5.13 -3.34
N LEU A 66 -13.44 -4.49 -4.33
CA LEU A 66 -12.96 -4.49 -5.71
C LEU A 66 -11.64 -3.72 -5.86
N ALA A 67 -11.53 -2.54 -5.25
CA ALA A 67 -10.30 -1.75 -5.27
C ALA A 67 -9.12 -2.47 -4.57
N ILE A 68 -9.38 -3.14 -3.44
CA ILE A 68 -8.38 -3.95 -2.72
C ILE A 68 -7.94 -5.13 -3.58
N LEU A 69 -8.87 -5.80 -4.26
CA LEU A 69 -8.54 -6.91 -5.17
C LEU A 69 -7.65 -6.43 -6.32
N GLU A 70 -7.99 -5.31 -6.97
CA GLU A 70 -7.21 -4.74 -8.06
C GLU A 70 -5.78 -4.38 -7.60
N LEU A 71 -5.63 -3.71 -6.46
CA LEU A 71 -4.31 -3.39 -5.90
C LEU A 71 -3.49 -4.64 -5.54
N ARG A 72 -4.13 -5.68 -5.01
CA ARG A 72 -3.47 -6.97 -4.75
C ARG A 72 -3.05 -7.65 -6.04
N MET A 73 -3.87 -7.61 -7.08
CA MET A 73 -3.52 -8.14 -8.38
C MET A 73 -2.32 -7.41 -8.98
N GLU A 74 -2.27 -6.07 -8.88
CA GLU A 74 -1.13 -5.27 -9.32
C GLU A 74 0.15 -5.63 -8.57
N LEU A 75 0.08 -5.69 -7.23
CA LEU A 75 1.22 -6.04 -6.37
C LEU A 75 1.79 -7.43 -6.66
N HIS A 76 0.91 -8.40 -6.90
CA HIS A 76 1.31 -9.79 -7.17
C HIS A 76 1.49 -10.10 -8.65
N LYS A 77 1.31 -9.13 -9.55
CA LYS A 77 1.35 -9.29 -11.01
C LYS A 77 0.40 -10.38 -11.51
N VAL A 78 -0.77 -10.50 -10.88
CA VAL A 78 -1.81 -11.44 -11.27
C VAL A 78 -2.57 -10.89 -12.46
N THR A 79 -2.57 -11.64 -13.55
CA THR A 79 -3.28 -11.31 -14.78
C THR A 79 -4.76 -11.70 -14.69
N ASP A 80 -5.60 -11.08 -15.51
CA ASP A 80 -7.02 -11.45 -15.64
C ASP A 80 -7.20 -12.93 -16.03
N SER A 81 -6.27 -13.48 -16.83
CA SER A 81 -6.27 -14.90 -17.19
C SER A 81 -6.03 -15.81 -15.99
N GLU A 82 -5.14 -15.44 -15.09
CA GLU A 82 -4.87 -16.22 -13.87
C GLU A 82 -6.01 -16.08 -12.86
N LEU A 83 -6.58 -14.88 -12.72
CA LEU A 83 -7.78 -14.66 -11.91
C LEU A 83 -8.94 -15.50 -12.46
N LYS A 84 -9.15 -15.51 -13.78
CA LYS A 84 -10.19 -16.31 -14.43
C LYS A 84 -9.98 -17.79 -14.19
N ALA A 85 -8.76 -18.30 -14.35
CA ALA A 85 -8.44 -19.69 -14.07
C ALA A 85 -8.74 -20.06 -12.60
N LEU A 86 -8.44 -19.16 -11.65
CA LEU A 86 -8.77 -19.33 -10.24
C LEU A 86 -10.29 -19.36 -9.99
N CYS A 87 -11.04 -18.44 -10.60
CA CYS A 87 -12.49 -18.43 -10.54
C CYS A 87 -13.10 -19.72 -11.12
N ASP A 88 -12.59 -20.20 -12.26
CA ASP A 88 -13.07 -21.43 -12.91
C ASP A 88 -12.77 -22.67 -12.05
N MET A 89 -11.61 -22.72 -11.38
CA MET A 89 -11.29 -23.77 -10.40
C MET A 89 -12.22 -23.75 -9.18
N MET A 90 -12.49 -22.56 -8.62
CA MET A 90 -13.39 -22.40 -7.47
C MET A 90 -14.86 -22.69 -7.82
N ALA A 91 -15.28 -22.41 -9.05
CA ALA A 91 -16.64 -22.73 -9.52
C ALA A 91 -16.80 -24.23 -9.81
N SER A 92 -15.72 -24.92 -10.18
CA SER A 92 -15.71 -26.36 -10.43
C SER A 92 -15.67 -27.18 -9.13
N ASP A 93 -15.13 -26.61 -8.05
CA ASP A 93 -15.22 -27.16 -6.70
C ASP A 93 -16.56 -26.72 -6.10
N GLU A 94 -17.63 -27.46 -6.42
CA GLU A 94 -18.97 -27.30 -5.83
C GLU A 94 -18.85 -26.91 -4.35
N PRO A 95 -19.66 -25.96 -3.84
CA PRO A 95 -19.63 -25.63 -2.43
C PRO A 95 -20.00 -26.91 -1.68
N ARG A 96 -19.01 -27.59 -1.09
CA ARG A 96 -19.32 -28.62 -0.10
C ARG A 96 -20.22 -27.92 0.88
N PRO A 97 -21.50 -28.33 1.03
CA PRO A 97 -22.36 -27.70 2.01
C PRO A 97 -21.56 -27.80 3.29
N ALA A 98 -21.29 -26.66 3.92
CA ALA A 98 -20.67 -26.64 5.23
C ALA A 98 -21.52 -27.59 6.05
N VAL A 99 -21.00 -28.81 6.28
CA VAL A 99 -21.74 -29.85 6.96
C VAL A 99 -21.84 -29.28 8.35
N ARG A 100 -22.96 -28.62 8.63
CA ARG A 100 -23.49 -28.49 9.96
C ARG A 100 -23.72 -29.93 10.38
N ARG A 101 -22.64 -30.57 10.85
CA ARG A 101 -22.67 -31.76 11.66
C ARG A 101 -23.45 -31.30 12.88
N PHE A 102 -24.77 -31.39 12.78
CA PHE A 102 -25.62 -31.24 13.94
C PHE A 102 -25.06 -32.21 14.96
N PRO A 103 -24.67 -31.73 16.15
CA PRO A 103 -24.07 -32.59 17.13
C PRO A 103 -25.03 -33.74 17.48
N PRO A 104 -24.52 -34.97 17.72
CA PRO A 104 -25.34 -36.17 17.84
C PRO A 104 -26.26 -36.23 19.08
N TYR A 105 -26.34 -35.16 19.87
CA TYR A 105 -27.17 -35.08 21.09
C TYR A 105 -28.58 -34.51 20.87
N LEU A 106 -28.97 -34.10 19.66
CA LEU A 106 -30.37 -33.78 19.33
C LEU A 106 -31.19 -35.02 18.94
N LYS A 107 -30.95 -36.15 19.61
CA LYS A 107 -31.86 -37.30 19.54
C LYS A 107 -32.81 -37.24 20.73
N LEU A 108 -34.01 -36.74 20.41
CA LEU A 108 -35.30 -37.20 20.92
C LEU A 108 -35.55 -37.03 22.42
N VAL A 109 -36.31 -35.97 22.72
CA VAL A 109 -37.27 -35.99 23.83
C VAL A 109 -38.48 -36.80 23.36
N LYS A 110 -38.73 -37.95 23.97
CA LYS A 110 -40.06 -38.32 24.47
C LYS A 110 -39.96 -39.41 25.53
#